data_AF-A0A2Z5ZQ25-F1
#
_entry.id   AF-A0A2Z5ZQ25-F1
#
_cell.length_a   1.000
_cell.length_b   1.000
_cell.length_c   1.000
_cell.angle_alpha   90.00
_cell.angle_beta   90.00
_cell.angle_gamma   90.00
#
_symmetry.space_group_name_H-M   'P 1'
#
loop_
_entity.id
_entity.type
_entity.pdbx_description
1 polymer ?
#
loop_
_entity_poly.entity_id
_entity_poly.type
_entity_poly.pdbx_seq_one_letter_code
_entity_poly.pdbx_strand_id
1 'polypeptide(L)'
;VESKPYGSYPQHWDIKALELLDEAHTTTGVKAGWDHGQADPTAAPYGVYNGMTLTEASGPNEVVLGYLPEAKEWRSPNFDEDTSTSYKCGAYGLSTDGAALPEHQAWFFYLMRICNHCTYPACLAACPRKAIYKREEDGIV
;
A
#
# COMPACT_ATOMS: atom_id res chain seq x y z
N VAL A 1 8.27 -11.61 -0.38
CA VAL A 1 7.30 -11.74 -1.49
C VAL A 1 5.96 -12.05 -0.85
N GLU A 2 4.87 -11.52 -1.38
CA GLU A 2 3.50 -11.75 -0.87
C GLU A 2 2.55 -12.09 -2.03
N SER A 3 1.54 -12.93 -1.78
CA SER A 3 0.57 -13.38 -2.78
C SER A 3 -0.71 -12.56 -2.74
N LYS A 4 -0.84 -11.56 -3.62
CA LYS A 4 -2.01 -10.68 -3.71
C LYS A 4 -3.23 -11.38 -4.35
N PRO A 5 -4.48 -11.05 -3.96
CA PRO A 5 -4.87 -9.89 -3.15
C PRO A 5 -4.77 -10.10 -1.65
N TYR A 6 -4.64 -11.35 -1.20
CA TYR A 6 -4.48 -11.67 0.20
C TYR A 6 -3.02 -11.59 0.59
N GLY A 7 -2.72 -12.03 1.80
CA GLY A 7 -1.37 -11.99 2.32
C GLY A 7 -0.82 -10.57 2.39
N SER A 8 0.28 -10.44 3.11
CA SER A 8 1.13 -9.25 3.17
C SER A 8 2.15 -9.48 4.27
N TYR A 9 3.21 -8.68 4.26
CA TYR A 9 4.13 -8.66 5.38
C TYR A 9 4.53 -7.23 5.78
N PRO A 10 4.16 -6.77 6.99
CA PRO A 10 3.23 -7.38 7.95
C PRO A 10 1.83 -7.60 7.35
N GLN A 11 1.02 -8.50 7.94
CA GLN A 11 -0.33 -8.79 7.43
C GLN A 11 -1.15 -7.51 7.21
N HIS A 12 -1.71 -7.38 6.01
CA HIS A 12 -2.54 -6.28 5.52
C HIS A 12 -2.00 -4.85 5.73
N TRP A 13 -0.68 -4.64 5.74
CA TRP A 13 -0.10 -3.31 5.99
C TRP A 13 -0.56 -2.21 5.03
N ASP A 14 -0.81 -2.57 3.76
CA ASP A 14 -1.26 -1.65 2.72
C ASP A 14 -2.69 -1.20 2.97
N ILE A 15 -3.60 -2.16 3.18
CA ILE A 15 -5.01 -1.87 3.47
C ILE A 15 -5.15 -1.07 4.76
N LYS A 16 -4.46 -1.47 5.84
CA LYS A 16 -4.52 -0.76 7.12
C LYS A 16 -3.99 0.67 7.03
N ALA A 17 -2.90 0.89 6.30
CA ALA A 17 -2.38 2.24 6.08
C ALA A 17 -3.35 3.10 5.25
N LEU A 18 -4.02 2.50 4.26
CA LEU A 18 -5.02 3.20 3.45
C LEU A 18 -6.31 3.49 4.23
N GLU A 19 -6.75 2.59 5.11
CA GLU A 19 -7.90 2.81 5.99
C GLU A 19 -7.66 4.00 6.94
N LEU A 20 -6.46 4.08 7.55
CA LEU A 20 -6.08 5.23 8.37
C LEU A 20 -6.08 6.54 7.55
N LEU A 21 -5.59 6.47 6.31
CA LEU A 21 -5.54 7.65 5.45
C LEU A 21 -6.94 8.09 5.00
N ASP A 22 -7.83 7.15 4.70
CA ASP A 22 -9.22 7.41 4.34
C ASP A 22 -10.02 7.99 5.51
N GLU A 23 -9.77 7.50 6.74
CA GLU A 23 -10.33 8.09 7.95
C GLU A 23 -9.86 9.54 8.13
N ALA A 24 -8.57 9.82 7.88
CA ALA A 24 -8.02 11.18 7.95
C ALA A 24 -8.65 12.09 6.89
N HIS A 25 -8.81 11.62 5.64
CA HIS A 25 -9.50 12.35 4.57
C HIS A 25 -10.95 12.65 4.95
N THR A 26 -11.67 11.66 5.46
CA THR A 26 -13.07 11.79 5.88
C THR A 26 -13.21 12.81 7.02
N THR A 27 -12.34 12.74 8.02
CA THR A 27 -12.38 13.62 9.20
C THR A 27 -12.09 15.07 8.85
N THR A 28 -11.20 15.31 7.88
CA THR A 28 -10.83 16.67 7.43
C THR A 28 -11.73 17.19 6.29
N GLY A 29 -12.61 16.35 5.74
CA GLY A 29 -13.43 16.67 4.58
C GLY A 29 -12.65 16.75 3.26
N VAL A 30 -11.41 16.24 3.23
CA VAL A 30 -10.61 16.15 2.01
C VAL A 30 -11.18 15.04 1.12
N LYS A 31 -11.46 15.37 -0.14
CA LYS A 31 -11.87 14.39 -1.15
C LYS A 31 -10.64 13.96 -1.95
N ALA A 32 -10.04 12.85 -1.56
CA ALA A 32 -8.89 12.31 -2.27
C ALA A 32 -9.26 11.88 -3.69
N GLY A 33 -8.40 12.26 -4.63
CA GLY A 33 -8.58 11.96 -6.04
C GLY A 33 -7.54 12.68 -6.88
N TRP A 34 -7.35 12.18 -8.10
CA TRP A 34 -6.54 12.87 -9.10
C TRP A 34 -7.42 13.90 -9.82
N ASP A 35 -7.01 15.16 -9.79
CA ASP A 35 -7.55 16.19 -10.65
C ASP A 35 -6.78 16.21 -11.96
N HIS A 36 -7.35 15.50 -12.93
CA HIS A 36 -6.83 15.43 -14.29
C HIS A 36 -6.97 16.77 -15.06
N GLY A 37 -7.78 17.72 -14.57
CA GLY A 37 -7.88 19.07 -15.14
C GLY A 37 -6.61 19.90 -14.92
N GLN A 38 -5.78 19.51 -13.95
CA GLN A 38 -4.47 20.12 -13.66
C GLN A 38 -3.31 19.34 -14.29
N ALA A 39 -3.56 18.55 -15.33
CA ALA A 39 -2.49 17.82 -16.00
C ALA A 39 -1.54 18.79 -16.74
N ASP A 40 -0.24 18.63 -16.49
CA ASP A 40 0.82 19.29 -17.22
C ASP A 40 1.76 18.23 -17.82
N PRO A 41 2.05 18.24 -19.14
CA PRO A 41 2.86 17.20 -19.78
C PRO A 41 4.27 17.01 -19.21
N THR A 42 4.81 18.01 -18.52
CA THR A 42 6.18 18.01 -18.00
C THR A 42 6.26 17.82 -16.50
N ALA A 43 5.33 18.41 -15.75
CA ALA A 43 5.35 18.44 -14.29
C ALA A 43 4.32 17.49 -13.66
N ALA A 44 3.18 17.27 -14.30
CA ALA A 44 2.05 16.53 -13.74
C ALA A 44 1.27 15.78 -14.85
N PRO A 45 1.89 14.80 -15.55
CA PRO A 45 1.32 14.21 -16.76
C PRO A 45 -0.02 13.50 -16.55
N TYR A 46 -0.34 13.15 -15.30
CA TYR A 46 -1.57 12.47 -14.92
C TYR A 46 -2.51 13.35 -14.07
N GLY A 47 -2.21 14.65 -13.93
CA GLY A 47 -2.92 15.56 -13.04
C GLY A 47 -2.25 15.72 -11.67
N VAL A 48 -2.95 16.39 -10.76
CA VAL A 48 -2.49 16.63 -9.38
C VAL A 48 -3.33 15.81 -8.42
N TYR A 49 -2.69 15.13 -7.48
CA TYR A 49 -3.39 14.42 -6.41
C TYR A 49 -3.79 15.41 -5.30
N ASN A 50 -5.09 15.47 -4.99
CA ASN A 50 -5.65 16.40 -4.00
C ASN A 50 -5.86 15.77 -2.61
N GLY A 51 -5.50 14.51 -2.43
CA GLY A 51 -5.56 13.86 -1.12
C GLY A 51 -4.35 14.18 -0.26
N MET A 52 -4.51 14.03 1.05
CA MET A 52 -3.38 14.06 1.98
C MET A 52 -2.47 12.85 1.76
N THR A 53 -1.16 13.04 1.93
CA THR A 53 -0.16 11.99 2.09
C THR A 53 -0.14 11.47 3.54
N LEU A 54 0.53 10.33 3.78
CA LEU A 54 0.71 9.78 5.14
C LEU A 54 1.42 10.78 6.09
N THR A 55 2.30 11.62 5.58
CA THR A 55 2.97 12.67 6.37
C THR A 55 2.05 13.83 6.69
N GLU A 56 1.23 14.27 5.73
CA GLU A 56 0.28 15.37 5.94
C GLU A 56 -0.90 14.97 6.83
N ALA A 57 -1.30 13.70 6.78
CA ALA A 57 -2.36 13.15 7.61
C ALA A 57 -1.89 12.78 9.04
N SER A 58 -0.59 12.92 9.35
CA SER A 58 -0.05 12.56 10.67
C SER A 58 -0.48 13.55 11.78
N GLY A 59 -0.64 13.03 13.00
CA GLY A 59 -0.97 13.86 14.16
C GLY A 59 0.20 14.69 14.68
N PRO A 60 -0.02 15.64 15.61
CA PRO A 60 1.01 16.57 16.07
C PRO A 60 2.22 15.92 16.77
N ASN A 61 2.09 14.67 17.21
CA ASN A 61 3.14 13.92 17.89
C ASN A 61 3.74 12.80 17.03
N GLU A 62 3.35 12.72 15.77
CA GLU A 62 3.80 11.70 14.82
C GLU A 62 4.36 12.37 13.58
N VAL A 63 5.34 11.74 12.95
CA VAL A 63 5.94 12.27 11.71
C VAL A 63 5.23 11.70 10.47
N VAL A 64 4.64 10.52 10.62
CA VAL A 64 4.02 9.74 9.55
C VAL A 64 2.85 8.98 10.17
N LEU A 65 1.69 9.08 9.53
CA LEU A 65 0.52 8.28 9.91
C LEU A 65 0.85 6.80 9.72
N GLY A 66 0.65 6.03 10.77
CA GLY A 66 0.94 4.61 10.74
C GLY A 66 0.41 3.91 11.98
N TYR A 67 0.71 2.62 12.06
CA TYR A 67 0.31 1.78 13.16
C TYR A 67 1.46 0.84 13.53
N LEU A 68 1.44 0.32 14.76
CA LEU A 68 2.34 -0.72 15.20
C LEU A 68 1.66 -2.08 14.99
N PRO A 69 2.19 -2.97 14.13
CA PRO A 69 1.58 -4.28 13.92
C PRO A 69 1.62 -5.15 15.17
N GLU A 70 0.54 -5.87 15.45
CA GLU A 70 0.49 -6.86 16.52
C GLU A 70 1.41 -8.05 16.20
N ALA A 71 1.88 -8.76 17.24
CA ALA A 71 2.75 -9.93 17.08
C ALA A 71 2.20 -10.97 16.08
N LYS A 72 0.88 -11.19 16.04
CA LYS A 72 0.26 -12.14 15.12
C LYS A 72 0.47 -11.79 13.64
N GLU A 73 0.67 -10.51 13.34
CA GLU A 73 0.73 -9.98 11.97
C GLU A 73 2.12 -10.07 11.34
N TRP A 74 3.17 -10.23 12.16
CA TRP A 74 4.55 -10.25 11.69
C TRP A 74 5.37 -11.43 12.19
N ARG A 75 4.87 -12.24 13.14
CA ARG A 75 5.61 -13.40 13.69
C ARG A 75 5.98 -14.47 12.68
N SER A 76 5.34 -14.50 11.51
CA SER A 76 5.68 -15.38 10.39
C SER A 76 5.48 -14.63 9.09
N PRO A 77 6.37 -14.82 8.09
CA PRO A 77 6.13 -14.34 6.75
C PRO A 77 5.10 -15.21 6.03
N ASN A 78 4.64 -14.71 4.88
CA ASN A 78 3.96 -15.48 3.84
C ASN A 78 2.63 -16.15 4.25
N PHE A 79 1.86 -15.49 5.11
CA PHE A 79 0.47 -15.87 5.30
C PHE A 79 -0.32 -15.69 4.00
N ASP A 80 -1.27 -16.60 3.76
CA ASP A 80 -2.09 -16.68 2.55
C ASP A 80 -1.29 -16.86 1.25
N GLU A 81 -0.14 -17.53 1.32
CA GLU A 81 0.58 -18.00 0.14
C GLU A 81 -0.37 -18.77 -0.80
N ASP A 82 -0.22 -18.54 -2.11
CA ASP A 82 -0.99 -19.14 -3.19
C ASP A 82 -2.52 -19.09 -3.04
N THR A 83 -3.01 -18.12 -2.26
CA THR A 83 -4.43 -17.94 -2.03
C THR A 83 -5.02 -17.00 -3.08
N SER A 84 -5.88 -17.52 -3.96
CA SER A 84 -6.61 -16.74 -4.96
C SER A 84 -7.91 -16.16 -4.44
N THR A 85 -8.45 -15.18 -5.17
CA THR A 85 -9.85 -14.77 -4.99
C THR A 85 -10.80 -15.96 -5.06
N SER A 86 -11.89 -15.88 -4.29
CA SER A 86 -12.98 -16.85 -4.37
C SER A 86 -13.67 -16.78 -5.72
N TYR A 87 -14.09 -17.93 -6.24
CA TYR A 87 -14.90 -18.07 -7.45
C TYR A 87 -16.06 -19.03 -7.19
N LYS A 88 -17.09 -18.98 -8.04
CA LYS A 88 -18.21 -19.92 -7.95
C LYS A 88 -17.73 -21.30 -8.34
N CYS A 89 -17.81 -22.24 -7.41
CA CYS A 89 -17.38 -23.61 -7.64
C CYS A 89 -18.51 -24.62 -7.41
N GLY A 90 -18.52 -25.69 -8.21
CA GLY A 90 -19.37 -26.85 -7.99
C GLY A 90 -18.86 -27.77 -6.87
N ALA A 91 -19.48 -28.93 -6.72
CA ALA A 91 -19.18 -29.91 -5.66
C ALA A 91 -17.71 -30.40 -5.61
N TYR A 92 -16.95 -30.21 -6.70
CA TYR A 92 -15.55 -30.61 -6.81
C TYR A 92 -14.55 -29.45 -6.75
N GLY A 93 -14.99 -28.24 -6.38
CA GLY A 93 -14.12 -27.05 -6.39
C GLY A 93 -13.81 -26.53 -7.80
N LEU A 94 -14.40 -27.10 -8.85
CA LEU A 94 -14.23 -26.64 -10.23
C LEU A 94 -15.19 -25.48 -10.52
N SER A 95 -14.70 -24.45 -11.23
CA SER A 95 -15.55 -23.34 -11.69
C SER A 95 -16.70 -23.88 -12.56
N THR A 96 -17.91 -23.39 -12.31
CA THR A 96 -19.09 -23.70 -13.13
C THR A 96 -19.16 -22.86 -14.40
N ASP A 97 -18.47 -21.72 -14.41
CA ASP A 97 -18.59 -20.70 -15.46
C ASP A 97 -17.42 -20.75 -16.45
N GLY A 98 -16.35 -21.49 -16.10
CA GLY A 98 -15.11 -21.54 -16.87
C GLY A 98 -14.28 -20.25 -16.76
N ALA A 99 -13.27 -20.13 -17.61
CA ALA A 99 -12.43 -18.92 -17.69
C ALA A 99 -12.69 -18.19 -19.01
N ALA A 100 -13.00 -16.90 -18.95
CA ALA A 100 -13.18 -16.05 -20.12
C ALA A 100 -12.51 -14.69 -19.88
N LEU A 101 -11.86 -14.14 -20.92
CA LEU A 101 -11.30 -12.79 -20.88
C LEU A 101 -12.42 -11.73 -20.98
N PRO A 102 -12.22 -10.50 -20.48
CA PRO A 102 -10.96 -9.92 -20.01
C PRO A 102 -10.61 -10.15 -18.53
N GLU A 103 -11.51 -10.75 -17.74
CA GLU A 103 -11.35 -10.87 -16.28
C GLU A 103 -11.17 -12.32 -15.83
N HIS A 104 -10.11 -12.58 -15.08
CA HIS A 104 -9.91 -13.89 -14.44
C HIS A 104 -10.80 -14.03 -13.20
N GLN A 105 -11.70 -15.02 -13.17
CA GLN A 105 -12.58 -15.26 -12.03
C GLN A 105 -11.81 -15.57 -10.73
N ALA A 106 -10.80 -16.44 -10.85
CA ALA A 106 -9.83 -16.72 -9.80
C ALA A 106 -8.51 -16.09 -10.20
N TRP A 107 -7.98 -15.20 -9.37
CA TRP A 107 -6.68 -14.58 -9.62
C TRP A 107 -5.89 -14.42 -8.34
N PHE A 108 -4.58 -14.52 -8.50
CA PHE A 108 -3.59 -14.03 -7.56
C PHE A 108 -2.31 -13.71 -8.33
N PHE A 109 -1.41 -12.95 -7.71
CA PHE A 109 -0.07 -12.73 -8.24
C PHE A 109 0.93 -12.52 -7.12
N TYR A 110 2.21 -12.75 -7.41
CA TYR A 110 3.28 -12.48 -6.47
C TYR A 110 3.74 -11.03 -6.55
N LEU A 111 3.83 -10.38 -5.40
CA LEU A 111 4.37 -9.03 -5.26
C LEU A 111 5.67 -9.08 -4.47
N MET A 112 6.78 -8.87 -5.17
CA MET A 112 8.11 -8.74 -4.57
C MET A 112 8.33 -7.28 -4.16
N ARG A 113 8.65 -7.04 -2.89
CA ARG A 113 8.94 -5.70 -2.35
C ARG A 113 10.20 -5.73 -1.50
N ILE A 114 10.92 -4.61 -1.52
CA ILE A 114 12.07 -4.30 -0.67
C ILE A 114 11.95 -2.84 -0.21
N CYS A 115 12.95 -2.32 0.50
CA CYS A 115 13.02 -0.89 0.78
C CYS A 115 13.03 -0.11 -0.56
N ASN A 116 12.15 0.90 -0.66
CA ASN A 116 12.08 1.73 -1.86
C ASN A 116 13.15 2.82 -1.92
N HIS A 117 13.93 3.00 -0.85
CA HIS A 117 14.90 4.09 -0.67
C HIS A 117 14.34 5.44 -1.17
N CYS A 118 13.18 5.81 -0.64
CA CYS A 118 12.37 6.92 -1.12
C CYS A 118 13.17 8.23 -1.23
N THR A 119 12.77 9.14 -2.13
CA THR A 119 13.29 10.51 -2.20
C THR A 119 12.99 11.28 -0.92
N TYR A 120 11.80 11.08 -0.35
CA TYR A 120 11.37 11.64 0.93
C TYR A 120 11.07 10.51 1.93
N PRO A 121 12.11 9.93 2.57
CA PRO A 121 11.95 8.74 3.40
C PRO A 121 11.33 9.09 4.76
N ALA A 122 10.10 8.63 4.95
CA ALA A 122 9.35 8.64 6.21
C ALA A 122 10.17 8.15 7.41
N CYS A 123 10.90 7.04 7.26
CA CYS A 123 11.72 6.46 8.33
C CYS A 123 12.85 7.39 8.79
N LEU A 124 13.49 8.11 7.87
CA LEU A 124 14.53 9.09 8.18
C LEU A 124 13.94 10.24 9.00
N ALA A 125 12.80 10.79 8.55
CA ALA A 125 12.12 11.89 9.22
C ALA A 125 11.65 11.50 10.64
N ALA A 126 11.20 10.26 10.82
CA ALA A 126 10.70 9.76 12.10
C ALA A 126 11.79 9.49 13.14
N CYS A 127 13.07 9.32 12.76
CA CYS A 127 14.11 8.90 13.71
C CYS A 127 14.54 10.05 14.65
N PRO A 128 14.22 10.00 15.96
CA PRO A 128 14.55 11.10 16.88
C PRO A 128 16.04 11.23 17.15
N ARG A 129 16.81 10.17 16.85
CA ARG A 129 18.27 10.12 17.02
C ARG A 129 19.04 10.49 15.76
N LYS A 130 18.35 10.71 14.63
CA LYS A 130 18.97 10.99 13.31
C LYS A 130 20.03 9.95 12.92
N ALA A 131 19.75 8.67 13.21
CA ALA A 131 20.66 7.56 12.90
C ALA A 131 20.50 7.02 11.47
N ILE A 132 19.37 7.32 10.83
CA ILE A 132 19.08 6.97 9.43
C ILE A 132 19.49 8.16 8.55
N TYR A 133 20.13 7.91 7.42
CA TYR A 133 20.53 8.92 6.45
C TYR A 133 20.41 8.38 5.03
N LYS A 134 20.15 9.26 4.06
CA LYS A 134 20.18 8.91 2.63
C LYS A 134 21.55 9.29 2.08
N ARG A 135 22.25 8.35 1.47
CA ARG A 135 23.54 8.58 0.81
C ARG A 135 23.36 9.50 -0.39
N GLU A 136 24.20 10.51 -0.50
CA GLU A 136 24.11 11.50 -1.59
C GLU A 136 24.58 10.92 -2.92
N GLU A 137 25.54 10.00 -2.88
CA GLU A 137 26.19 9.44 -4.06
C GLU A 137 25.32 8.42 -4.83
N ASP A 138 24.39 7.74 -4.15
CA ASP A 138 23.57 6.68 -4.77
C ASP A 138 22.12 6.59 -4.25
N GLY A 139 21.73 7.43 -3.30
CA GLY A 139 20.36 7.49 -2.82
C GLY A 139 19.94 6.32 -1.94
N ILE A 140 20.84 5.43 -1.52
CA ILE A 140 20.51 4.38 -0.55
C ILE A 140 20.24 5.04 0.81
N VAL A 141 19.00 4.85 1.28
CA VAL A 141 18.57 5.12 2.67
C VAL A 141 18.93 3.96 3.58
#